data_AF-A0A9E2HEZ3-F1
#
_entry.id   AF-A0A9E2HEZ3-F1
#
_cell.length_a   1.000
_cell.length_b   1.000
_cell.length_c   1.000
_cell.angle_alpha   90.00
_cell.angle_beta   90.00
_cell.angle_gamma   90.00
#
_symmetry.space_group_name_H-M   'P 1'
#
loop_
_entity.id
_entity.type
_entity.pdbx_description
1 polymer ?
#
loop_
_entity_poly.entity_id
_entity_poly.type
_entity_poly.pdbx_seq_one_letter_code
_entity_poly.pdbx_strand_id
1 'polypeptide(L)'
;MEKYRQRLIRFVGKRVDNFLDVEEIVQDTLISAMDSLPTFKGKSSEFTWLCAIARHEIGDFYRRKKIKQIVFSRLPWLKELVDEALGPELAYQELETKTKILKTFKNISEGYTRVLRLKYIEG
;
A
#
# COMPACT_ATOMS: atom_id res chain seq x y z
N MET A 1 2.37 -4.82 -13.96
CA MET A 1 2.13 -5.43 -12.64
C MET A 1 0.81 -6.21 -12.55
N GLU A 2 -0.28 -5.75 -13.18
CA GLU A 2 -1.59 -6.45 -13.17
C GLU A 2 -1.51 -7.92 -13.61
N LYS A 3 -0.66 -8.21 -14.61
CA LYS A 3 -0.35 -9.58 -15.08
C LYS A 3 0.09 -10.54 -13.96
N TYR A 4 0.70 -10.04 -12.89
CA TYR A 4 1.18 -10.85 -11.77
C TYR A 4 0.20 -10.88 -10.59
N ARG A 5 -0.77 -9.96 -10.54
CA ARG A 5 -1.73 -9.83 -9.43
C ARG A 5 -2.47 -11.14 -9.15
N GLN A 6 -3.09 -11.74 -10.17
CA GLN A 6 -3.84 -13.00 -9.98
C GLN A 6 -2.97 -14.18 -9.56
N ARG A 7 -1.68 -14.19 -9.94
CA ARG A 7 -0.73 -15.23 -9.53
C ARG A 7 -0.25 -15.00 -8.09
N LEU A 8 -0.06 -13.73 -7.70
CA LEU A 8 0.28 -13.33 -6.34
C LEU A 8 -0.87 -13.61 -5.38
N ILE A 9 -2.12 -13.29 -5.73
CA ILE A 9 -3.32 -13.65 -4.93
C ILE A 9 -3.33 -15.15 -4.64
N ARG A 10 -3.11 -15.99 -5.66
CA ARG A 10 -3.03 -17.45 -5.46
C ARG A 10 -1.83 -17.88 -4.61
N PHE A 11 -0.70 -17.19 -4.71
CA PHE A 11 0.50 -17.51 -3.94
C PHE A 11 0.35 -17.12 -2.45
N VAL A 12 -0.19 -15.93 -2.19
CA VAL A 12 -0.42 -15.37 -0.86
C VAL A 12 -1.60 -16.05 -0.19
N GLY A 13 -2.70 -16.31 -0.91
CA GLY A 13 -3.88 -17.00 -0.40
C GLY A 13 -3.66 -18.47 0.00
N LYS A 14 -2.51 -19.06 -0.33
CA LYS A 14 -2.08 -20.36 0.24
C LYS A 14 -1.46 -20.24 1.64
N ARG A 15 -1.22 -19.02 2.12
CA ARG A 15 -0.47 -18.70 3.36
C ARG A 15 -1.25 -17.79 4.31
N VAL A 16 -2.36 -17.24 3.86
CA VAL A 16 -3.14 -16.21 4.56
C VAL A 16 -4.62 -16.57 4.41
N ASP A 17 -5.33 -16.61 5.53
CA ASP A 17 -6.66 -17.22 5.59
C ASP A 17 -7.80 -16.31 5.11
N ASN A 18 -7.64 -14.99 5.25
CA ASN A 18 -8.67 -14.01 4.87
C ASN A 18 -8.36 -13.38 3.51
N PHE A 19 -9.35 -13.32 2.62
CA PHE A 19 -9.24 -12.66 1.32
C PHE A 19 -8.85 -11.17 1.41
N LEU A 20 -9.36 -10.43 2.39
CA LEU A 20 -9.00 -9.02 2.58
C LEU A 20 -7.52 -8.85 2.92
N ASP A 21 -7.03 -9.69 3.85
CA ASP A 21 -5.61 -9.72 4.21
C ASP A 21 -4.74 -10.12 3.00
N VAL A 22 -5.22 -11.04 2.16
CA VAL A 22 -4.55 -11.43 0.90
C VAL A 22 -4.45 -10.23 -0.05
N GLU A 23 -5.54 -9.47 -0.25
CA GLU A 23 -5.49 -8.29 -1.11
C GLU A 23 -4.53 -7.22 -0.58
N GLU A 24 -4.56 -6.93 0.72
CA GLU A 24 -3.65 -5.97 1.36
C GLU A 24 -2.19 -6.35 1.11
N ILE A 25 -1.83 -7.62 1.41
CA ILE A 25 -0.45 -8.11 1.24
C ILE A 25 -0.03 -8.10 -0.23
N VAL A 26 -0.92 -8.44 -1.16
CA VAL A 26 -0.63 -8.39 -2.60
C VAL A 26 -0.39 -6.95 -3.03
N GLN A 27 -1.16 -6.00 -2.51
CA GLN A 27 -0.99 -4.59 -2.83
C GLN A 27 0.33 -4.04 -2.29
N ASP A 28 0.66 -4.31 -1.03
CA ASP A 28 1.96 -3.98 -0.43
C ASP A 28 3.11 -4.59 -1.23
N THR A 29 2.99 -5.86 -1.63
CA THR A 29 3.98 -6.55 -2.46
C THR A 29 4.23 -5.82 -3.77
N LEU A 30 3.17 -5.36 -4.44
CA LEU A 30 3.29 -4.67 -5.72
C LEU A 30 3.93 -3.29 -5.56
N ILE A 31 3.62 -2.57 -4.48
CA ILE A 31 4.25 -1.28 -4.14
C ILE A 31 5.73 -1.48 -3.85
N SER A 32 6.08 -2.37 -2.93
CA SER A 32 7.47 -2.72 -2.59
C SER A 32 8.25 -3.18 -3.82
N ALA A 33 7.62 -3.94 -4.72
CA ALA A 33 8.24 -4.34 -5.97
C ALA A 33 8.43 -3.19 -6.96
N MET A 34 7.53 -2.20 -7.02
CA MET A 34 7.75 -1.01 -7.84
C MET A 34 8.96 -0.22 -7.36
N ASP A 35 9.10 -0.05 -6.04
CA ASP A 35 10.21 0.69 -5.44
C ASP A 35 11.56 -0.03 -5.62
N SER A 36 11.54 -1.36 -5.56
CA SER A 36 12.76 -2.18 -5.68
C SER A 36 13.08 -2.62 -7.11
N LEU A 37 12.20 -2.36 -8.09
CA LEU A 37 12.41 -2.71 -9.50
C LEU A 37 13.72 -2.17 -10.10
N PRO A 38 14.17 -0.93 -9.84
CA PRO A 38 15.43 -0.42 -10.36
C PRO A 38 16.66 -1.22 -9.91
N THR A 39 16.55 -1.94 -8.78
CA THR A 39 17.64 -2.74 -8.20
C THR A 39 17.61 -4.21 -8.62
N PHE A 40 16.59 -4.61 -9.39
CA PHE A 40 16.41 -6.00 -9.80
C PHE A 40 17.48 -6.42 -10.82
N LYS A 41 18.39 -7.31 -10.40
CA LYS A 41 19.55 -7.76 -11.20
C LYS A 41 19.24 -8.87 -12.21
N GLY A 42 17.98 -9.26 -12.41
CA GLY A 42 17.60 -10.31 -13.37
C GLY A 42 18.12 -11.72 -13.06
N LYS A 43 18.66 -11.98 -11.85
CA LYS A 43 19.23 -13.27 -11.45
C LYS A 43 18.19 -14.39 -11.21
N SER A 44 16.91 -14.06 -11.32
CA SER A 44 15.79 -14.98 -11.17
C SER A 44 14.64 -14.50 -12.06
N SER A 45 13.58 -15.30 -12.22
CA SER A 45 12.38 -14.80 -12.91
C SER A 45 11.75 -13.65 -12.12
N GLU A 46 11.13 -12.70 -12.82
CA GLU A 46 10.37 -11.60 -12.20
C GLU A 46 9.36 -12.12 -11.17
N PHE A 47 8.69 -13.25 -11.48
CA PHE A 47 7.72 -13.84 -10.56
C PHE A 47 8.38 -14.47 -9.32
N THR A 48 9.55 -15.10 -9.47
CA THR A 48 10.31 -15.65 -8.34
C THR A 48 10.73 -14.54 -7.39
N TRP A 49 11.18 -13.41 -7.94
CA TRP A 49 11.53 -12.22 -7.18
C TRP A 49 10.32 -11.59 -6.49
N LEU A 50 9.19 -11.43 -7.19
CA LEU A 50 7.92 -11.00 -6.58
C LEU A 50 7.47 -11.92 -5.44
N CYS A 51 7.62 -13.24 -5.58
CA CYS A 51 7.32 -14.18 -4.51
C CYS A 51 8.27 -14.06 -3.30
N ALA A 52 9.50 -13.57 -3.51
CA ALA A 52 10.43 -13.28 -2.42
C ALA A 52 9.98 -12.05 -1.64
N ILE A 53 9.60 -10.96 -2.34
CA ILE A 53 9.03 -9.77 -1.71
C ILE A 53 7.75 -10.12 -0.96
N ALA A 54 6.82 -10.85 -1.59
CA ALA A 54 5.57 -11.27 -0.97
C ALA A 54 5.78 -12.06 0.34
N ARG A 55 6.85 -12.87 0.44
CA ARG A 55 7.18 -13.59 1.68
C ARG A 55 7.58 -12.63 2.81
N HIS A 56 8.33 -11.57 2.49
CA HIS A 56 8.65 -10.53 3.46
C HIS A 56 7.39 -9.76 3.87
N GLU A 57 6.54 -9.37 2.91
CA GLU A 57 5.30 -8.66 3.19
C GLU A 57 4.32 -9.45 4.05
N ILE A 58 4.22 -10.78 3.86
CA ILE A 58 3.41 -11.64 4.74
C ILE A 58 3.92 -11.56 6.20
N GLY A 59 5.24 -11.66 6.40
CA GLY A 59 5.84 -11.58 7.73
C GLY A 59 5.61 -10.22 8.37
N ASP A 60 5.78 -9.14 7.59
CA ASP A 60 5.57 -7.78 8.05
C ASP A 60 4.11 -7.50 8.38
N PHE A 61 3.18 -7.98 7.56
CA PHE A 61 1.75 -7.91 7.82
C PHE A 61 1.39 -8.52 9.18
N TYR A 62 1.80 -9.76 9.46
CA TYR A 62 1.49 -10.41 10.74
C TYR A 62 2.19 -9.74 11.93
N ARG A 63 3.40 -9.21 11.74
CA ARG A 63 4.10 -8.42 12.76
C ARG A 63 3.32 -7.14 13.10
N ARG A 64 2.88 -6.39 12.09
CA ARG A 64 2.04 -5.17 12.25
C ARG A 64 0.70 -5.50 12.90
N LYS A 65 0.04 -6.58 12.45
CA LYS A 65 -1.26 -7.04 12.99
C LYS A 65 -1.14 -7.40 14.47
N LYS A 66 -0.09 -8.12 14.87
CA LYS A 66 0.18 -8.46 16.27
C LYS A 66 0.45 -7.22 17.12
N ILE A 67 1.24 -6.26 16.63
CA ILE A 67 1.50 -5.00 17.34
C ILE A 67 0.20 -4.23 17.54
N LYS A 68 -0.63 -4.05 16.49
CA LYS A 68 -1.95 -3.41 16.60
C LYS A 68 -2.82 -4.07 17.65
N GLN A 69 -2.92 -5.41 17.64
CA GLN A 69 -3.70 -6.15 18.63
C GLN A 69 -3.21 -5.90 20.07
N ILE A 70 -1.89 -5.96 20.31
CA ILE A 70 -1.31 -5.71 21.63
C ILE A 70 -1.59 -4.27 22.07
N VAL A 71 -1.37 -3.29 21.19
CA VAL A 71 -1.57 -1.87 21.49
C VAL A 71 -3.03 -1.59 21.84
N PHE A 72 -3.97 -2.04 21.01
CA PHE A 72 -5.41 -1.84 21.26
C PHE A 72 -5.92 -2.62 22.48
N SER A 73 -5.32 -3.77 22.81
CA SER A 73 -5.66 -4.48 24.05
C SER A 73 -5.24 -3.70 25.31
N ARG A 74 -4.15 -2.93 25.24
CA ARG A 74 -3.63 -2.15 26.37
C ARG A 74 -4.20 -0.74 26.44
N LEU A 75 -4.60 -0.18 25.30
CA LEU A 75 -5.14 1.17 25.16
C LEU A 75 -6.45 1.10 24.35
N PRO A 76 -7.58 0.67 24.95
CA PRO A 76 -8.86 0.52 24.25
C PRO A 76 -9.34 1.84 23.60
N TRP A 77 -9.17 2.96 24.30
CA TRP A 77 -9.53 4.30 23.82
C TRP A 77 -8.80 4.70 22.52
N LEU A 78 -7.60 4.16 22.27
CA LEU A 78 -6.85 4.47 21.05
C LEU A 78 -7.51 3.82 19.82
N LYS A 79 -8.19 2.68 20.00
CA LYS A 79 -8.93 2.04 18.91
C LYS A 79 -10.10 2.93 18.47
N GLU A 80 -10.86 3.47 19.42
CA GLU A 80 -11.98 4.37 19.14
C GLU A 80 -11.52 5.63 18.39
N LEU A 81 -10.41 6.24 18.82
CA LEU A 81 -9.83 7.40 18.15
C LEU A 81 -9.34 7.08 16.72
N VAL A 82 -8.74 5.91 16.51
CA VAL A 82 -8.27 5.48 15.18
C VAL A 82 -9.45 5.19 14.24
N ASP A 83 -10.49 4.53 14.74
CA ASP A 83 -11.71 4.24 13.96
C ASP A 83 -12.47 5.54 13.62
N GLU A 84 -12.46 6.54 14.50
CA GLU A 84 -12.99 7.88 14.23
C GLU A 84 -12.16 8.63 13.19
N ALA A 85 -10.83 8.61 13.31
CA ALA A 85 -9.91 9.31 12.41
C ALA A 85 -9.77 8.67 11.00
N LEU A 86 -9.89 7.35 10.90
CA LEU A 86 -9.85 6.59 9.64
C LEU A 86 -11.25 6.15 9.17
N GLY A 87 -12.30 6.71 9.77
CA GLY A 87 -13.67 6.41 9.43
C GLY A 87 -13.97 6.64 7.93
N PRO A 88 -14.97 5.95 7.37
CA PRO A 88 -15.33 6.05 5.95
C PRO A 88 -15.59 7.49 5.50
N GLU A 89 -16.06 8.35 6.41
CA GLU A 89 -16.27 9.77 6.15
C GLU A 89 -14.97 10.53 5.89
N LEU A 90 -13.96 10.44 6.77
CA LEU A 90 -12.68 11.12 6.59
C LEU A 90 -11.86 10.52 5.44
N ALA A 91 -11.87 9.20 5.28
CA ALA A 91 -11.23 8.53 4.14
C ALA A 91 -11.85 8.94 2.80
N TYR A 92 -13.18 9.10 2.76
CA TYR A 92 -13.90 9.63 1.59
C TYR A 92 -13.53 11.09 1.31
N GLN A 93 -13.43 11.92 2.35
CA GLN A 93 -13.01 13.32 2.24
C GLN A 93 -11.56 13.46 1.72
N GLU A 94 -10.62 12.65 2.20
CA GLU A 94 -9.24 12.64 1.69
C GLU A 94 -9.18 12.19 0.22
N LEU A 95 -9.92 11.13 -0.13
CA LEU A 95 -9.98 10.62 -1.50
C LEU A 95 -10.60 11.67 -2.43
N GLU A 96 -11.69 12.32 -2.04
CA GLU A 96 -12.31 13.41 -2.80
C GLU A 96 -11.34 14.57 -2.97
N THR A 97 -10.66 14.96 -1.90
CA THR A 97 -9.65 16.03 -1.90
C THR A 97 -8.53 15.70 -2.89
N LYS A 98 -7.95 14.50 -2.81
CA LYS A 98 -6.91 14.03 -3.74
C LYS A 98 -7.40 13.98 -5.18
N THR A 99 -8.64 13.54 -5.41
CA THR A 99 -9.24 13.44 -6.74
C THR A 99 -9.51 14.83 -7.33
N LYS A 100 -9.97 15.77 -6.52
CA LYS A 100 -10.23 17.16 -6.90
C LYS A 100 -8.92 17.86 -7.23
N ILE A 101 -7.89 17.66 -6.41
CA ILE A 101 -6.51 18.08 -6.67
C ILE A 101 -6.03 17.50 -8.00
N LEU A 102 -6.08 16.19 -8.22
CA LEU A 102 -5.60 15.58 -9.47
C LEU A 102 -6.37 16.08 -10.70
N LYS A 103 -7.69 16.29 -10.60
CA LYS A 103 -8.51 16.87 -11.67
C LYS A 103 -8.15 18.32 -11.97
N THR A 104 -7.88 19.15 -10.96
CA THR A 104 -7.44 20.54 -11.16
C THR A 104 -6.02 20.61 -11.70
N PHE A 105 -5.11 19.76 -11.23
CA PHE A 105 -3.75 19.63 -11.74
C PHE A 105 -3.72 19.20 -13.22
N LYS A 106 -4.68 18.39 -13.68
CA LYS A 106 -4.81 18.01 -15.10
C LYS A 106 -5.25 19.18 -16.00
N ASN A 107 -5.87 20.21 -15.43
CA ASN A 107 -6.37 21.39 -16.15
C ASN A 107 -5.39 22.58 -16.14
N ILE A 108 -4.31 22.52 -15.35
CA ILE A 108 -3.26 23.53 -15.32
C ILE A 108 -2.07 22.94 -16.09
N SER A 109 -1.70 23.61 -17.18
CA SER A 109 -0.77 23.13 -18.22
C SER A 109 0.55 22.53 -17.72
N GLU A 110 1.10 21.63 -18.55
CA GLU A 110 2.24 20.72 -18.29
C GLU A 110 3.51 21.36 -17.69
N GLY A 111 3.67 22.68 -17.76
CA GLY A 111 4.82 23.41 -17.21
C GLY A 111 4.81 23.64 -15.68
N TYR A 112 3.65 23.81 -15.05
CA TYR A 112 3.56 24.24 -13.63
C TYR A 112 3.66 23.08 -12.62
N THR A 113 3.40 21.86 -13.06
CA THR A 113 3.35 20.66 -12.21
C THR A 113 4.72 20.30 -11.63
N ARG A 114 5.81 20.57 -12.35
CA ARG A 114 7.17 20.21 -11.92
C ARG A 114 7.64 21.02 -10.71
N VAL A 115 7.32 22.32 -10.68
CA VAL A 115 7.72 23.24 -9.60
C VAL A 115 6.96 22.93 -8.31
N LEU A 116 5.68 22.61 -8.40
CA LEU A 116 4.87 22.27 -7.23
C LEU A 116 5.19 20.88 -6.67
N ARG A 117 5.53 19.91 -7.52
CA ARG A 117 5.93 18.56 -7.10
C ARG A 117 7.23 18.58 -6.29
N LEU A 118 8.21 19.37 -6.72
CA LEU A 118 9.47 19.57 -5.99
C LEU A 118 9.27 20.27 -4.65
N LYS A 119 8.31 21.21 -4.55
CA LYS A 119 8.06 21.98 -3.33
C LYS A 119 7.29 21.22 -2.24
N TYR A 120 6.44 20.25 -2.60
CA TYR A 120 5.54 19.57 -1.67
C TYR A 120 5.78 18.07 -1.49
N ILE A 121 6.59 17.41 -2.35
CA ILE A 121 6.94 15.98 -2.20
C ILE A 121 8.39 15.79 -1.75
N GLU A 122 9.30 16.70 -2.12
CA GLU A 122 10.73 16.62 -1.77
C GLU A 122 11.19 17.68 -0.75
N GLY A 123 10.24 18.38 -0.12
CA GLY A 123 10.48 19.30 1.01
C GLY A 123 10.01 18.68 2.32
#